data_AF-A0A1R3KV92-F1
#
_entry.id   AF-A0A1R3KV92-F1
#
_cell.length_a   1.000
_cell.length_b   1.000
_cell.length_c   1.000
_cell.angle_alpha   90.00
_cell.angle_beta   90.00
_cell.angle_gamma   90.00
#
_symmetry.space_group_name_H-M   'P 1'
#
loop_
_entity.id
_entity.type
_entity.pdbx_description
1 polymer ?
#
loop_
_entity_poly.entity_id
_entity_poly.type
_entity_poly.pdbx_seq_one_letter_code
_entity_poly.pdbx_strand_id
1 'polypeptide(L)'
;MASSSSSSSSAAALNRLSNLSNHLRPTNLNALVKLSAEVSEALASGKAVVALESTIISHGMPYPQNFETAKEVEAIVRENGAVPATIAILDGIPCVGLNLEQLERLAQLGKSVQKTARRDIAHVVATKRNGATTVSATMFFAAMVTTIF
;
A
#
# COMPACT_ATOMS: atom_id res chain seq x y z
N MET A 1 -2.09 -60.54 -10.47
CA MET A 1 -1.62 -59.56 -9.45
C MET A 1 -0.45 -58.78 -10.04
N ALA A 2 -0.69 -57.53 -10.44
CA ALA A 2 0.32 -56.48 -10.48
C ALA A 2 -0.44 -55.15 -10.61
N SER A 3 -0.55 -54.49 -9.48
CA SER A 3 -1.33 -53.28 -9.23
C SER A 3 -0.65 -52.03 -9.78
N SER A 4 -1.48 -51.17 -10.34
CA SER A 4 -1.30 -49.76 -10.70
C SER A 4 -0.55 -48.91 -9.66
N SER A 5 0.54 -48.25 -10.04
CA SER A 5 1.28 -47.31 -9.17
C SER A 5 1.95 -46.14 -9.90
N SER A 6 1.28 -45.53 -10.89
CA SER A 6 1.86 -44.41 -11.68
C SER A 6 1.12 -43.07 -11.58
N SER A 7 0.03 -42.95 -10.80
CA SER A 7 -0.84 -41.76 -10.81
C SER A 7 -0.55 -40.69 -9.74
N SER A 8 0.32 -40.93 -8.75
CA SER A 8 0.47 -40.04 -7.58
C SER A 8 1.52 -38.92 -7.75
N SER A 9 2.55 -39.09 -8.59
CA SER A 9 3.64 -38.10 -8.71
C SER A 9 3.26 -36.88 -9.56
N SER A 10 2.39 -37.07 -10.56
CA SER A 10 1.92 -36.01 -11.45
C SER A 10 1.01 -35.00 -10.74
N ALA A 11 0.17 -35.48 -9.80
CA ALA A 11 -0.74 -34.61 -9.04
C ALA A 11 0.01 -33.68 -8.07
N ALA A 12 1.09 -34.16 -7.44
CA ALA A 12 1.91 -33.35 -6.53
C ALA A 12 2.70 -32.26 -7.27
N ALA A 13 3.20 -32.56 -8.47
CA ALA A 13 3.88 -31.57 -9.31
C ALA A 13 2.90 -30.48 -9.82
N LEU A 14 1.70 -30.90 -10.24
CA LEU A 14 0.65 -29.96 -10.65
C LEU A 14 0.18 -29.07 -9.49
N ASN A 15 0.05 -29.61 -8.28
CA ASN A 15 -0.27 -28.83 -7.09
C ASN A 15 0.84 -27.82 -6.71
N ARG A 16 2.12 -28.18 -6.92
CA ARG A 16 3.23 -27.24 -6.73
C ARG A 16 3.22 -26.13 -7.77
N LEU A 17 2.92 -26.46 -9.03
CA LEU A 17 2.82 -25.50 -10.11
C LEU A 17 1.61 -24.57 -9.96
N SER A 18 0.48 -25.07 -9.47
CA SER A 18 -0.69 -24.24 -9.19
C SER A 18 -0.46 -23.32 -7.99
N ASN A 19 0.16 -23.83 -6.91
CA ASN A 19 0.56 -23.01 -5.76
C ASN A 19 1.58 -21.94 -6.15
N LEU A 20 2.58 -22.29 -6.97
CA LEU A 20 3.56 -21.36 -7.49
C LEU A 20 2.91 -20.32 -8.41
N SER A 21 1.98 -20.74 -9.27
CA SER A 21 1.25 -19.82 -10.17
C SER A 21 0.37 -18.84 -9.39
N ASN A 22 -0.29 -19.28 -8.33
CA ASN A 22 -1.05 -18.41 -7.42
C ASN A 22 -0.14 -17.46 -6.63
N HIS A 23 1.09 -17.86 -6.35
CA HIS A 23 2.10 -16.99 -5.72
C HIS A 23 2.67 -15.96 -6.71
N LEU A 24 2.86 -16.37 -7.97
CA LEU A 24 3.43 -15.53 -9.04
C LEU A 24 2.39 -14.61 -9.70
N ARG A 25 1.10 -14.94 -9.57
CA ARG A 25 -0.03 -14.11 -10.00
C ARG A 25 -0.97 -13.95 -8.81
N PRO A 26 -0.85 -12.87 -8.02
CA PRO A 26 -1.82 -12.60 -6.97
C PRO A 26 -3.15 -12.35 -7.68
N THR A 27 -4.08 -13.30 -7.60
CA THR A 27 -5.40 -13.19 -8.21
C THR A 27 -6.30 -12.18 -7.48
N ASN A 28 -5.80 -11.55 -6.41
CA ASN A 28 -6.48 -10.48 -5.71
C ASN A 28 -5.48 -9.45 -5.13
N LEU A 29 -5.08 -8.46 -5.94
CA LEU A 29 -4.20 -7.37 -5.48
C LEU A 29 -4.84 -6.50 -4.38
N ASN A 30 -6.19 -6.47 -4.28
CA ASN A 30 -6.89 -5.78 -3.18
C ASN A 30 -6.59 -6.40 -1.81
N ALA A 31 -6.13 -7.64 -1.73
CA ALA A 31 -5.76 -8.26 -0.46
C ALA A 31 -4.45 -7.71 0.11
N LEU A 32 -3.64 -7.00 -0.69
CA LEU A 32 -2.29 -6.55 -0.31
C LEU A 32 -2.22 -5.07 0.09
N VAL A 33 -3.24 -4.28 -0.23
CA VAL A 33 -3.29 -2.84 0.02
C VAL A 33 -4.66 -2.47 0.59
N LYS A 34 -4.68 -1.71 1.68
CA LYS A 34 -5.89 -1.18 2.29
C LYS A 34 -6.21 0.19 1.70
N LEU A 35 -7.36 0.32 1.04
CA LEU A 35 -7.91 1.61 0.63
C LEU A 35 -8.72 2.24 1.77
N SER A 36 -8.71 3.56 1.89
CA SER A 36 -9.77 4.26 2.63
C SER A 36 -11.10 4.14 1.90
N ALA A 37 -12.21 4.32 2.64
CA ALA A 37 -13.54 4.32 2.03
C ALA A 37 -13.68 5.41 0.97
N GLU A 38 -13.20 6.63 1.26
CA GLU A 38 -13.22 7.79 0.35
C GLU A 38 -12.48 7.49 -0.97
N VAL A 39 -11.27 6.91 -0.88
CA VAL A 39 -10.47 6.55 -2.07
C VAL A 39 -11.14 5.41 -2.84
N SER A 40 -11.63 4.38 -2.16
CA SER A 40 -12.30 3.25 -2.80
C SER A 40 -13.55 3.70 -3.57
N GLU A 41 -14.36 4.59 -3.00
CA GLU A 41 -15.54 5.14 -3.64
C GLU A 41 -15.18 6.06 -4.82
N ALA A 42 -14.16 6.91 -4.66
CA ALA A 42 -13.69 7.79 -5.72
C ALA A 42 -13.22 7.01 -6.95
N LEU A 43 -12.41 5.97 -6.74
CA LEU A 43 -11.96 5.10 -7.83
C LEU A 43 -13.13 4.37 -8.51
N ALA A 44 -14.05 3.78 -7.73
CA ALA A 44 -15.20 3.07 -8.27
C ALA A 44 -16.17 3.98 -9.05
N SER A 45 -16.23 5.27 -8.72
CA SER A 45 -17.06 6.26 -9.39
C SER A 45 -16.34 7.05 -10.50
N GLY A 46 -15.07 6.73 -10.78
CA GLY A 46 -14.26 7.44 -11.78
C GLY A 46 -13.90 8.89 -11.40
N LYS A 47 -14.00 9.26 -10.11
CA LYS A 47 -13.52 10.55 -9.61
C LYS A 47 -12.00 10.59 -9.57
N ALA A 48 -11.45 11.79 -9.79
CA ALA A 48 -10.01 12.01 -9.71
C ALA A 48 -9.47 11.74 -8.30
N VAL A 49 -8.37 11.00 -8.21
CA VAL A 49 -7.65 10.71 -6.98
C VAL A 49 -6.20 11.16 -7.13
N VAL A 50 -5.66 11.87 -6.14
CA VAL A 50 -4.27 12.34 -6.14
C VAL A 50 -3.50 11.59 -5.05
N ALA A 51 -2.54 10.75 -5.46
CA ALA A 51 -1.65 10.06 -4.53
C ALA A 51 -0.60 11.03 -3.95
N LEU A 52 -0.40 10.97 -2.62
CA LEU A 52 0.56 11.81 -1.90
C LEU A 52 1.57 10.93 -1.15
N GLU A 53 2.85 11.30 -1.18
CA GLU A 53 3.92 10.56 -0.49
C GLU A 53 4.05 10.96 0.99
N SER A 54 4.63 10.08 1.81
CA SER A 54 4.70 10.30 3.27
C SER A 54 6.10 10.55 3.81
N THR A 55 7.16 10.46 3.01
CA THR A 55 8.53 10.75 3.49
C THR A 55 8.65 12.19 3.97
N ILE A 56 8.04 13.15 3.28
CA ILE A 56 8.03 14.57 3.67
C ILE A 56 7.43 14.76 5.08
N ILE A 57 6.44 13.95 5.44
CA ILE A 57 5.77 13.99 6.75
C ILE A 57 6.69 13.46 7.84
N SER A 58 7.30 12.29 7.67
CA SER A 58 8.12 11.66 8.73
C SER A 58 9.57 12.16 8.79
N HIS A 59 10.14 12.59 7.66
CA HIS A 59 11.56 12.89 7.53
C HIS A 59 11.88 14.28 6.95
N GLY A 60 10.89 14.98 6.37
CA GLY A 60 11.10 16.27 5.72
C GLY A 60 10.89 17.46 6.65
N MET A 61 9.97 17.35 7.61
CA MET A 61 9.55 18.45 8.48
C MET A 61 9.45 18.01 9.95
N PRO A 62 9.69 18.90 10.93
CA PRO A 62 9.45 18.60 12.35
C PRO A 62 7.95 18.58 12.68
N TYR A 63 7.60 17.92 13.78
CA TYR A 63 6.26 18.03 14.36
C TYR A 63 6.13 19.34 15.15
N PRO A 64 4.98 20.07 15.06
CA PRO A 64 3.74 19.70 14.37
C PRO A 64 3.66 20.13 12.89
N GLN A 65 4.66 20.83 12.36
CA GLN A 65 4.61 21.39 11.00
C GLN A 65 4.36 20.32 9.93
N ASN A 66 4.95 19.13 10.09
CA ASN A 66 4.71 18.01 9.20
C ASN A 66 3.24 17.59 9.11
N PHE A 67 2.52 17.58 10.24
CA PHE A 67 1.10 17.24 10.30
C PHE A 67 0.24 18.35 9.69
N GLU A 68 0.51 19.60 10.05
CA GLU A 68 -0.20 20.76 9.50
C GLU A 68 -0.05 20.85 7.99
N THR A 69 1.18 20.75 7.47
CA THR A 69 1.42 20.76 6.02
C THR A 69 0.76 19.58 5.32
N ALA A 70 0.75 18.38 5.92
CA ALA A 70 0.06 17.25 5.31
C ALA A 70 -1.45 17.50 5.17
N LYS A 71 -2.09 18.05 6.22
CA LYS A 71 -3.51 18.43 6.17
C LYS A 71 -3.78 19.53 5.14
N GLU A 72 -2.95 20.56 5.09
CA GLU A 72 -3.08 21.67 4.14
C GLU A 72 -2.98 21.16 2.69
N VAL A 73 -2.02 20.29 2.39
CA VAL A 73 -1.88 19.69 1.06
C VAL A 73 -3.10 18.84 0.71
N GLU A 74 -3.60 18.04 1.65
CA GLU A 74 -4.83 17.28 1.43
C GLU A 74 -6.06 18.18 1.20
N ALA A 75 -6.16 19.30 1.92
CA ALA A 75 -7.23 20.28 1.72
C ALA A 75 -7.16 20.91 0.32
N ILE A 76 -5.96 21.32 -0.12
CA ILE A 76 -5.74 21.88 -1.46
C ILE A 76 -6.20 20.90 -2.55
N VAL A 77 -5.91 19.61 -2.41
CA VAL A 77 -6.38 18.59 -3.37
C VAL A 77 -7.91 18.54 -3.42
N ARG A 78 -8.58 18.57 -2.26
CA ARG A 78 -10.04 18.57 -2.16
C ARG A 78 -10.66 19.83 -2.75
N GLU A 79 -10.07 21.00 -2.49
CA GLU A 79 -10.50 22.29 -3.05
C GLU A 79 -10.45 22.30 -4.59
N ASN A 80 -9.54 21.53 -5.17
CA ASN A 80 -9.40 21.37 -6.63
C ASN A 80 -10.24 20.20 -7.20
N GLY A 81 -11.17 19.64 -6.41
CA GLY A 81 -12.15 18.66 -6.88
C GLY A 81 -11.67 17.22 -6.99
N ALA A 82 -10.51 16.89 -6.41
CA ALA A 82 -9.99 15.53 -6.35
C ALA A 82 -9.97 14.97 -4.92
N VAL A 83 -9.88 13.65 -4.79
CA VAL A 83 -9.73 12.97 -3.51
C VAL A 83 -8.24 12.74 -3.21
N PRO A 84 -7.68 13.25 -2.10
CA PRO A 84 -6.30 12.95 -1.75
C PRO A 84 -6.17 11.54 -1.20
N ALA A 85 -5.04 10.91 -1.53
CA ALA A 85 -4.68 9.59 -1.06
C ALA A 85 -3.24 9.61 -0.55
N THR A 86 -3.03 10.08 0.68
CA THR A 86 -1.74 9.93 1.36
C THR A 86 -1.44 8.45 1.55
N ILE A 87 -0.25 8.02 1.11
CA ILE A 87 0.18 6.62 1.11
C ILE A 87 1.24 6.41 2.18
N ALA A 88 1.09 5.36 2.98
CA ALA A 88 2.09 4.90 3.95
C ALA A 88 1.93 3.39 4.19
N ILE A 89 2.87 2.78 4.91
CA ILE A 89 2.71 1.43 5.46
C ILE A 89 2.53 1.59 6.97
N LEU A 90 1.41 1.10 7.51
CA LEU A 90 1.13 1.15 8.95
C LEU A 90 1.06 -0.27 9.51
N ASP A 91 1.90 -0.58 10.49
CA ASP A 91 1.98 -1.89 11.14
C ASP A 91 2.11 -3.05 10.12
N GLY A 92 2.87 -2.82 9.04
CA GLY A 92 3.07 -3.74 7.92
C GLY A 92 1.97 -3.75 6.86
N ILE A 93 0.93 -2.92 6.99
CA ILE A 93 -0.20 -2.86 6.04
C ILE A 93 -0.01 -1.63 5.14
N PRO A 94 0.18 -1.79 3.82
CA PRO A 94 0.12 -0.68 2.89
C PRO A 94 -1.27 -0.03 2.92
N CYS A 95 -1.32 1.26 3.16
CA CYS A 95 -2.55 2.06 3.23
C CYS A 95 -2.52 3.14 2.16
N VAL A 96 -3.62 3.29 1.42
CA VAL A 96 -3.82 4.33 0.41
C VAL A 96 -5.03 5.16 0.80
N GLY A 97 -4.80 6.42 1.17
CA GLY A 97 -5.75 7.24 1.89
C GLY A 97 -5.62 7.00 3.39
N LEU A 98 -4.93 7.88 4.08
CA LEU A 98 -4.89 7.87 5.55
C LEU A 98 -6.05 8.70 6.09
N ASN A 99 -6.61 8.28 7.23
CA ASN A 99 -7.47 9.17 8.01
C ASN A 99 -6.63 10.13 8.87
N LEU A 100 -7.30 11.07 9.54
CA LEU A 100 -6.65 12.11 10.33
C LEU A 100 -5.79 11.51 11.46
N GLU A 101 -6.29 10.50 12.17
CA GLU A 101 -5.58 9.87 13.29
C GLU A 101 -4.32 9.12 12.82
N GLN A 102 -4.41 8.45 11.67
CA GLN A 102 -3.27 7.77 11.05
C GLN A 102 -2.21 8.77 10.55
N LEU A 103 -2.67 9.88 9.97
CA LEU A 103 -1.80 10.96 9.50
C LEU A 103 -1.06 11.61 10.68
N GLU A 104 -1.77 11.91 11.77
CA GLU A 104 -1.21 12.46 13.00
C GLU A 104 -0.22 11.47 13.64
N ARG A 105 -0.61 10.20 13.77
CA ARG A 105 0.28 9.14 14.28
C ARG A 105 1.59 9.08 13.49
N LEU A 106 1.52 9.12 12.16
CA LEU A 106 2.69 9.08 11.30
C LEU A 106 3.60 10.30 11.49
N ALA A 107 3.00 11.48 11.64
CA ALA A 107 3.70 12.74 11.89
C ALA A 107 4.38 12.77 13.26
N GLN A 108 3.71 12.30 14.32
CA GLN A 108 4.26 12.21 15.68
C GLN A 108 5.40 11.19 15.77
N LEU A 109 5.27 10.04 15.11
CA LEU A 109 6.34 9.04 15.05
C LEU A 109 7.61 9.57 14.37
N GLY A 110 7.46 10.46 13.37
CA GLY A 110 8.57 11.14 12.71
C GLY A 110 9.65 10.18 12.23
N LYS A 111 10.92 10.46 12.57
CA LYS A 111 12.09 9.69 12.12
C LYS A 111 12.14 8.24 12.63
N SER A 112 11.28 7.83 13.57
CA SER A 112 11.18 6.43 13.99
C SER A 112 10.48 5.55 12.94
N VAL A 113 9.71 6.16 12.04
CA VAL A 113 9.12 5.50 10.87
C VAL A 113 10.23 5.20 9.87
N GLN A 114 10.22 4.03 9.26
CA GLN A 114 11.22 3.69 8.24
C GLN A 114 10.96 4.44 6.94
N LYS A 115 11.94 5.20 6.45
CA LYS A 115 11.91 5.74 5.08
C LYS A 115 11.92 4.58 4.09
N THR A 116 10.87 4.45 3.29
CA THR A 116 10.55 3.25 2.51
C THR A 116 10.54 3.55 1.02
N ALA A 117 11.57 3.10 0.31
CA ALA A 117 11.56 3.01 -1.15
C ALA A 117 11.00 1.67 -1.63
N ARG A 118 10.80 1.52 -2.94
CA ARG A 118 10.20 0.30 -3.51
C ARG A 118 10.88 -1.00 -3.05
N ARG A 119 12.21 -1.01 -2.96
CA ARG A 119 13.01 -2.17 -2.50
C ARG A 119 12.79 -2.52 -1.03
N ASP A 120 12.33 -1.57 -0.22
CA ASP A 120 12.18 -1.71 1.22
C ASP A 120 10.79 -2.25 1.59
N ILE A 121 9.81 -2.15 0.70
CA ILE A 121 8.39 -2.52 0.93
C ILE A 121 8.28 -3.92 1.53
N ALA A 122 8.89 -4.93 0.89
CA ALA A 122 8.77 -6.32 1.33
C ALA A 122 9.27 -6.51 2.78
N HIS A 123 10.37 -5.83 3.14
CA HIS A 123 10.92 -5.90 4.49
C HIS A 123 9.99 -5.23 5.51
N VAL A 124 9.49 -4.03 5.22
CA VAL A 124 8.61 -3.27 6.13
C VAL A 124 7.30 -4.03 6.37
N VAL A 125 6.69 -4.55 5.31
CA VAL A 125 5.46 -5.37 5.37
C VAL A 125 5.71 -6.64 6.19
N ALA A 126 6.72 -7.43 5.84
CA ALA A 126 7.00 -8.71 6.51
C ALA A 126 7.35 -8.56 7.99
N THR A 127 7.98 -7.43 8.36
CA THR A 127 8.36 -7.14 9.76
C THR A 127 7.31 -6.37 10.54
N LYS A 128 6.13 -6.14 9.95
CA LYS A 128 5.01 -5.41 10.57
C LYS A 128 5.40 -4.02 11.08
N ARG A 129 6.29 -3.33 10.36
CA ARG A 129 6.78 -1.99 10.72
C ARG A 129 5.97 -0.88 10.06
N ASN A 130 6.14 0.33 10.57
CA ASN A 130 5.67 1.55 9.93
C ASN A 130 6.67 2.01 8.87
N GLY A 131 6.17 2.42 7.70
CA GLY A 131 6.96 2.89 6.58
C GLY A 131 6.41 4.17 5.96
N ALA A 132 7.22 5.22 5.94
CA ALA A 132 6.95 6.45 5.22
C ALA A 132 7.43 6.25 3.77
N THR A 133 6.50 6.18 2.83
CA THR A 133 6.81 5.85 1.44
C THR A 133 7.47 7.04 0.76
N THR A 134 8.62 6.80 0.13
CA THR A 134 9.23 7.71 -0.84
C THR A 134 8.42 7.72 -2.12
N VAL A 135 8.70 8.68 -3.01
CA VAL A 135 8.14 8.73 -4.38
C VAL A 135 8.09 7.35 -5.06
N SER A 136 9.18 6.56 -5.00
CA SER A 136 9.23 5.25 -5.66
C SER A 136 8.23 4.22 -5.13
N ALA A 137 7.98 4.21 -3.80
CA ALA A 137 7.03 3.31 -3.17
C ALA A 137 5.59 3.84 -3.33
N THR A 138 5.41 5.15 -3.23
CA THR A 138 4.12 5.82 -3.47
C THR A 138 3.61 5.54 -4.89
N MET A 139 4.44 5.72 -5.92
CA MET A 139 4.09 5.41 -7.30
C MET A 139 3.75 3.93 -7.50
N PHE A 140 4.46 3.03 -6.82
CA PHE A 140 4.20 1.60 -6.89
C PHE A 140 2.80 1.26 -6.35
N PHE A 141 2.44 1.73 -5.15
CA PHE A 141 1.11 1.50 -4.58
C PHE A 141 0.01 2.21 -5.37
N ALA A 142 0.24 3.44 -5.85
CA ALA A 142 -0.71 4.15 -6.69
C ALA A 142 -1.02 3.36 -7.98
N ALA A 143 0.00 2.87 -8.69
CA ALA A 143 -0.18 2.08 -9.90
C ALA A 143 -0.91 0.74 -9.63
N MET A 144 -0.67 0.12 -8.46
CA MET A 144 -1.36 -1.11 -8.07
C MET A 144 -2.86 -0.91 -7.96
N VAL A 145 -3.31 0.22 -7.41
CA VAL A 145 -4.75 0.47 -7.16
C VAL A 145 -5.49 1.02 -8.37
N THR A 146 -4.79 1.72 -9.28
CA THR A 146 -5.36 2.18 -10.56
C THR A 146 -5.66 1.03 -11.53
N THR A 147 -4.93 -0.09 -11.45
CA THR A 147 -5.12 -1.22 -12.39
C THR A 147 -6.33 -2.10 -12.05
N ILE A 148 -7.07 -1.79 -10.97
CA ILE A 148 -8.11 -2.67 -10.40
C ILE A 148 -9.52 -2.29 -10.85
N PHE A 149 -9.70 -1.12 -11.48
CA PHE A 149 -10.98 -0.60 -11.99
C PHE A 149 -10.89 -0.34 -13.49
#